data_AF-A0A1Q8KSX3-F1
#
_entry.id   AF-A0A1Q8KSX3-F1
#
_cell.length_a   1.000
_cell.length_b   1.000
_cell.length_c   1.000
_cell.angle_alpha   90.00
_cell.angle_beta   90.00
_cell.angle_gamma   90.00
#
_symmetry.space_group_name_H-M   'P 1'
#
loop_
_entity.id
_entity.type
_entity.pdbx_description
1 polymer ?
#
loop_
_entity_poly.entity_id
_entity_poly.type
_entity_poly.pdbx_seq_one_letter_code
_entity_poly.pdbx_strand_id
1 'polypeptide(L)'
;MHDADGTGTARVEPERLVAAAARYDALAATLTAAAAAVPVTVPDAGFASAGAAAALDAGLVAAVRADAGRAARTAGALRATATAWRYADDAAATSLGG
;
A
#
# COMPACT_ATOMS: atom_id res chain seq x y z
N MET A 1 28.53 21.22 -22.15
CA MET A 1 27.57 21.88 -23.06
C MET A 1 26.49 20.83 -23.29
N HIS A 2 25.55 20.74 -22.35
CA HIS A 2 24.14 21.17 -22.51
C HIS A 2 23.46 20.26 -23.54
N ASP A 3 22.52 19.40 -23.16
CA ASP A 3 21.24 19.84 -22.62
C ASP A 3 20.79 19.11 -21.35
N ALA A 4 20.41 19.93 -20.36
CA ALA A 4 19.38 19.56 -19.41
C ALA A 4 18.08 20.05 -20.02
N ASP A 5 17.14 19.16 -20.36
CA ASP A 5 15.71 19.47 -20.40
C ASP A 5 14.88 18.20 -20.57
N GLY A 6 13.90 18.02 -19.68
CA GLY A 6 12.97 16.90 -19.66
C GLY A 6 12.71 16.42 -18.24
N THR A 7 11.93 17.20 -17.48
CA THR A 7 11.23 16.82 -16.24
C THR A 7 11.59 15.44 -15.71
N GLY A 8 12.53 15.37 -14.77
CA GLY A 8 13.10 14.12 -14.24
C GLY A 8 12.10 13.26 -13.48
N THR A 9 11.12 12.67 -14.19
CA THR A 9 10.40 11.50 -13.72
C THR A 9 11.43 10.40 -13.64
N ALA A 10 11.78 9.96 -12.44
CA ALA A 10 12.57 8.76 -12.26
C ALA A 10 11.93 7.63 -13.07
N ARG A 11 12.60 7.18 -14.14
CA ARG A 11 12.13 6.03 -14.92
C ARG A 11 12.25 4.81 -14.02
N VAL A 12 11.13 4.37 -13.48
CA VAL A 12 11.05 3.12 -12.73
C VAL A 12 10.46 2.09 -13.66
N GLU A 13 11.25 1.08 -13.98
CA GLU A 13 10.81 -0.03 -14.83
C GLU A 13 9.47 -0.63 -14.32
N PRO A 14 8.52 -0.94 -15.21
CA PRO A 14 7.23 -1.51 -14.82
C PRO A 14 7.35 -2.74 -13.91
N GLU A 15 8.38 -3.58 -14.08
CA GLU A 15 8.60 -4.74 -13.21
C GLU A 15 8.92 -4.32 -11.77
N ARG A 16 9.64 -3.21 -11.58
CA ARG A 16 9.93 -2.69 -10.23
C ARG A 16 8.68 -2.16 -9.55
N LEU A 17 7.77 -1.53 -10.31
CA LEU A 17 6.47 -1.09 -9.80
C LEU A 17 5.59 -2.30 -9.40
N VAL A 18 5.58 -3.35 -10.21
CA VAL A 18 4.86 -4.60 -9.90
C VAL A 18 5.46 -5.29 -8.67
N ALA A 19 6.79 -5.36 -8.55
CA ALA A 19 7.46 -5.91 -7.39
C ALA A 19 7.17 -5.09 -6.12
N ALA A 20 7.13 -3.76 -6.22
CA ALA A 20 6.72 -2.90 -5.12
C ALA A 20 5.26 -3.13 -4.73
N ALA A 21 4.36 -3.27 -5.71
CA ALA A 21 2.95 -3.58 -5.44
C ALA A 21 2.79 -4.90 -4.68
N ALA A 22 3.54 -5.95 -5.05
CA ALA A 22 3.52 -7.23 -4.34
C ALA A 22 3.96 -7.11 -2.87
N ARG A 23 4.95 -6.24 -2.57
CA ARG A 23 5.38 -5.96 -1.18
C ARG A 23 4.27 -5.26 -0.39
N TYR A 24 3.56 -4.32 -1.02
CA TYR A 24 2.44 -3.63 -0.38
C TYR A 24 1.22 -4.54 -0.15
N ASP A 25 0.95 -5.47 -1.06
CA ASP A 25 -0.07 -6.51 -0.84
C ASP A 25 0.29 -7.41 0.35
N ALA A 26 1.54 -7.88 0.40
CA ALA A 26 2.03 -8.68 1.52
C ALA A 26 1.90 -7.92 2.85
N LEU A 27 2.29 -6.64 2.86
CA LEU A 27 2.12 -5.76 4.02
C LEU A 27 0.64 -5.62 4.41
N ALA A 28 -0.26 -5.37 3.45
CA ALA A 28 -1.70 -5.27 3.72
C ALA A 28 -2.26 -6.55 4.32
N ALA A 29 -1.83 -7.72 3.82
CA ALA A 29 -2.21 -9.02 4.36
C ALA A 29 -1.70 -9.22 5.79
N THR A 30 -0.42 -8.91 6.05
CA THR A 30 0.18 -8.99 7.40
C THR A 30 -0.54 -8.08 8.40
N LEU A 31 -0.84 -6.84 8.02
CA LEU A 31 -1.55 -5.89 8.89
C LEU A 31 -2.99 -6.36 9.15
N THR A 32 -3.67 -6.89 8.14
CA THR A 32 -5.03 -7.46 8.29
C THR A 32 -5.03 -8.64 9.25
N ALA A 33 -4.05 -9.56 9.10
CA ALA A 33 -3.90 -10.70 10.00
C ALA A 33 -3.56 -10.25 11.44
N ALA A 34 -2.67 -9.28 11.60
CA ALA A 34 -2.32 -8.71 12.90
C ALA A 34 -3.54 -8.11 13.60
N ALA A 35 -4.36 -7.32 12.88
CA ALA A 35 -5.58 -6.74 13.42
C ALA A 35 -6.66 -7.78 13.77
N ALA A 36 -6.66 -8.95 13.11
CA ALA A 36 -7.57 -10.05 13.42
C ALA A 36 -7.08 -10.92 14.60
N ALA A 37 -5.76 -10.92 14.85
CA ALA A 37 -5.14 -11.69 15.92
C ALA A 37 -5.24 -11.01 17.30
N VAL A 38 -5.61 -9.73 17.37
CA VAL A 38 -5.83 -9.04 18.66
C VAL A 38 -7.08 -9.62 19.32
N PRO A 39 -6.95 -10.35 20.43
CA PRO A 39 -8.10 -10.91 21.12
C PRO A 39 -8.90 -9.77 21.76
N VAL A 40 -10.23 -9.89 21.76
CA VAL A 40 -11.07 -9.04 22.60
C VAL A 40 -10.94 -9.55 24.03
N THR A 41 -10.05 -8.93 24.80
CA THR A 41 -9.89 -9.22 26.23
C THR A 41 -10.97 -8.47 27.01
N VAL A 42 -11.77 -9.22 27.76
CA VAL A 42 -12.64 -8.62 28.78
C VAL A 42 -11.79 -8.40 30.02
N PRO A 43 -11.55 -7.17 30.47
CA PRO A 43 -10.80 -6.90 31.69
C PRO A 43 -11.49 -7.50 32.90
N ASP A 44 -10.69 -7.90 33.90
CA ASP A 44 -11.21 -8.49 35.14
C ASP A 44 -12.20 -7.58 35.85
N ALA A 45 -13.17 -8.20 36.54
CA ALA A 45 -14.17 -7.47 37.30
C ALA A 45 -13.49 -6.59 38.37
N GLY A 46 -13.76 -5.28 38.34
CA GLY A 46 -13.16 -4.30 39.25
C GLY A 46 -11.93 -3.57 38.71
N PHE A 47 -11.46 -3.87 37.50
CA PHE A 47 -10.42 -3.06 36.87
C PHE A 47 -10.96 -1.67 36.49
N ALA A 48 -10.59 -0.65 37.27
CA ALA A 48 -11.12 0.71 37.14
C ALA A 48 -10.93 1.34 35.75
N SER A 49 -9.93 0.89 34.98
CA SER A 49 -9.61 1.40 33.65
C SER A 49 -10.10 0.52 32.50
N ALA A 50 -10.97 -0.46 32.78
CA ALA A 50 -11.50 -1.42 31.82
C ALA A 50 -12.02 -0.78 30.53
N GLY A 51 -12.85 0.25 30.65
CA GLY A 51 -13.40 0.95 29.48
C GLY A 51 -12.33 1.68 28.67
N ALA A 52 -11.33 2.28 29.31
CA ALA A 52 -10.25 2.98 28.64
C ALA A 52 -9.31 2.01 27.89
N ALA A 53 -9.01 0.85 28.48
CA ALA A 53 -8.24 -0.20 27.84
C ALA A 53 -8.96 -0.73 26.59
N ALA A 54 -10.25 -1.06 26.70
CA ALA A 54 -11.05 -1.53 25.57
C ALA A 54 -11.13 -0.49 24.43
N ALA A 55 -11.26 0.79 24.76
CA ALA A 55 -11.27 1.87 23.78
C ALA A 55 -9.91 2.02 23.06
N LEU A 56 -8.80 1.87 23.80
CA LEU A 56 -7.46 1.89 23.23
C LEU A 56 -7.26 0.72 22.26
N ASP A 57 -7.60 -0.50 22.66
CA ASP A 57 -7.47 -1.69 21.82
C ASP A 57 -8.29 -1.56 20.53
N ALA A 58 -9.54 -1.11 20.64
CA ALA A 58 -10.39 -0.85 19.48
C ALA A 58 -9.79 0.22 18.55
N GLY A 59 -9.22 1.28 19.12
CA GLY A 59 -8.55 2.35 18.36
C GLY A 59 -7.32 1.84 17.61
N LEU A 60 -6.48 1.03 18.25
CA LEU A 60 -5.29 0.42 17.64
C LEU A 60 -5.67 -0.53 16.51
N VAL A 61 -6.65 -1.42 16.72
CA VAL A 61 -7.15 -2.33 15.69
C VAL A 61 -7.71 -1.54 14.50
N ALA A 62 -8.47 -0.47 14.74
CA ALA A 62 -8.99 0.38 13.68
C ALA A 62 -7.86 1.07 12.89
N ALA A 63 -6.83 1.58 13.56
CA ALA A 63 -5.67 2.19 12.93
C ALA A 63 -4.90 1.20 12.03
N VAL A 64 -4.63 -0.01 12.52
CA VAL A 64 -3.95 -1.07 11.75
C VAL A 64 -4.75 -1.46 10.51
N ARG A 65 -6.08 -1.57 10.62
CA ARG A 65 -6.95 -1.83 9.46
C ARG A 65 -6.91 -0.69 8.45
N ALA A 66 -6.85 0.56 8.91
CA ALA A 66 -6.72 1.72 8.03
C ALA A 66 -5.37 1.71 7.29
N ASP A 67 -4.28 1.31 7.94
CA ASP A 67 -2.97 1.11 7.31
C ASP A 67 -2.95 -0.02 6.30
N ALA A 68 -3.59 -1.16 6.61
CA ALA A 68 -3.76 -2.25 5.65
C ALA A 68 -4.48 -1.77 4.38
N GLY A 69 -5.56 -0.98 4.55
CA GLY A 69 -6.28 -0.37 3.44
C GLY A 69 -5.45 0.64 2.65
N ARG A 70 -4.59 1.42 3.30
CA ARG A 70 -3.63 2.33 2.63
C ARG A 70 -2.63 1.53 1.79
N ALA A 71 -2.03 0.48 2.35
CA ALA A 71 -1.09 -0.38 1.66
C ALA A 71 -1.71 -1.02 0.40
N ALA A 72 -2.92 -1.56 0.50
CA ALA A 72 -3.65 -2.12 -0.64
C ALA A 72 -3.93 -1.08 -1.74
N ARG A 73 -4.33 0.14 -1.38
CA ARG A 73 -4.51 1.24 -2.34
C ARG A 73 -3.21 1.63 -3.03
N THR A 74 -2.10 1.70 -2.30
CA THR A 74 -0.78 1.97 -2.87
C THR A 74 -0.37 0.87 -3.86
N ALA A 75 -0.61 -0.41 -3.53
CA ALA A 75 -0.36 -1.51 -4.45
C ALA A 75 -1.19 -1.38 -5.74
N GLY A 76 -2.47 -1.02 -5.63
CA GLY A 76 -3.34 -0.75 -6.77
C GLY A 76 -2.82 0.40 -7.65
N ALA A 77 -2.42 1.51 -7.04
CA ALA A 77 -1.85 2.65 -7.76
C ALA A 77 -0.55 2.28 -8.50
N LEU A 78 0.34 1.50 -7.87
CA LEU A 78 1.58 1.04 -8.50
C LEU A 78 1.31 0.15 -9.74
N ARG A 79 0.33 -0.76 -9.65
CA ARG A 79 -0.10 -1.58 -10.80
C ARG A 79 -0.66 -0.73 -11.92
N ALA A 80 -1.55 0.22 -11.60
CA ALA A 80 -2.13 1.12 -12.58
C ALA A 80 -1.06 1.92 -13.32
N THR A 81 -0.07 2.44 -12.59
CA THR A 81 1.08 3.14 -13.17
C THR A 81 1.91 2.23 -14.06
N ALA A 82 2.19 0.99 -13.64
CA ALA A 82 2.93 0.01 -14.45
C ALA A 82 2.20 -0.32 -15.77
N THR A 83 0.88 -0.48 -15.72
CA THR A 83 0.04 -0.69 -16.91
C THR A 83 0.06 0.51 -17.84
N ALA A 84 -0.08 1.73 -17.30
CA ALA A 84 -0.04 2.96 -18.09
C ALA A 84 1.31 3.15 -18.81
N TRP A 85 2.41 2.82 -18.13
CA TRP A 85 3.74 2.84 -18.73
C TRP A 85 3.87 1.88 -19.91
N ARG A 86 3.47 0.61 -19.75
CA ARG A 86 3.53 -0.37 -20.84
C ARG A 86 2.69 0.05 -22.05
N TYR A 87 1.49 0.57 -21.80
CA TYR A 87 0.63 1.08 -22.87
C TYR A 87 1.27 2.24 -23.64
N ALA A 88 1.93 3.17 -22.93
CA ALA A 88 2.64 4.28 -23.56
C ALA A 88 3.85 3.79 -24.39
N ASP A 89 4.57 2.78 -23.89
CA ASP A 89 5.72 2.19 -24.59
C ASP A 89 5.29 1.44 -25.87
N ASP A 90 4.23 0.64 -25.80
CA ASP A 90 3.64 -0.06 -26.95
C ASP A 90 3.15 0.93 -28.03
N ALA A 91 2.52 2.03 -27.61
CA ALA A 91 2.08 3.09 -28.52
C ALA A 91 3.27 3.79 -29.20
N ALA A 92 4.34 4.07 -28.46
CA ALA A 92 5.56 4.65 -29.01
C ALA A 92 6.24 3.71 -30.01
N ALA A 93 6.36 2.42 -29.69
CA ALA A 93 6.92 1.41 -30.59
C ALA A 93 6.12 1.30 -31.90
N THR A 94 4.79 1.34 -31.82
CA THR A 94 3.90 1.33 -32.99
C THR A 94 4.11 2.57 -33.87
N SER A 95 4.33 3.74 -33.27
CA SER A 95 4.54 5.00 -34.01
C SER A 95 5.90 5.12 -34.71
N LEU A 96 6.90 4.34 -34.30
CA LEU A 96 8.26 4.35 -34.85
C LEU A 96 8.49 3.26 -35.90
N GLY A 97 7.69 2.20 -35.88
CA GLY A 97 7.78 1.07 -36.81
C GLY A 97 6.85 1.16 -38.03
N GLY A 98 5.99 2.17 -38.11
CA GLY A 98 5.12 2.48 -39.25
C GLY A 98 5.58 3.73 -39.99
#